data_AF-A0A4R9JI20-F1
#
_entry.id   AF-A0A4R9JI20-F1
#
_cell.length_a   1.000
_cell.length_b   1.000
_cell.length_c   1.000
_cell.angle_alpha   90.00
_cell.angle_beta   90.00
_cell.angle_gamma   90.00
#
_symmetry.space_group_name_H-M   'P 1'
#
loop_
_entity.id
_entity.type
_entity.pdbx_description
1 polymer ?
#
loop_
_entity_poly.entity_id
_entity_poly.type
_entity_poly.pdbx_seq_one_letter_code
_entity_poly.pdbx_strand_id
1 'polypeptide(L)'
;MKQLSKLIFVFLIFPTAFLMNCSKKKVENFPAPKSIFFVGDTVGIQYYLTEEPDSEKGEVLLVSDNVKVVGSIQIEKGQSNYKTYQIQCPERIKAKCKSEFVYVRADDIADESILSANYYTTSQLNKYILLTPDGYNNAILTQKIIKEPKKITETINLNNFNLFNFLLQTSGMNSDDKTLKVEEIYLLSKYTGDPALDDSYIKAILKKYPFTKDRLESGKFSAFSASEEFISSITEQRNFILNSFIAGFPLRSPSFKGLVGQFNKLKSFPYMTEKLFEYFSKEGLYVTSGSEYQYLVNANSGIDALTKLKKVEPTLDPSKTIGLVSLQNQSETNYQIKIETLDISGNVLKEDIQSILSITAEESGNSMGFKIKTDKSELILSPLETTPNLLIAGQGFREFLKTIPNDHKEIIKNNDYKKAIMLIALKFGEGGFDDQLGKMQYRLSAQNRYWIMLDIFRFNPIVKRTTDYSGTLDTSFSENDLCYNITKWRQPKGELYVTGVESSCYSDSDESPEPTESMCFSEGSSGFFQIEFLPSDLRSDKPNVNFLYNDTGVCQVIHHIMQ
;
A
#
# COMPACT_ATOMS: atom_id res chain seq x y z
N MET A 1 -103.87 26.28 -25.54
CA MET A 1 -104.49 25.75 -24.31
C MET A 1 -103.50 24.79 -23.65
N LYS A 2 -103.21 25.03 -22.36
CA LYS A 2 -102.72 24.11 -21.30
C LYS A 2 -101.49 23.24 -21.65
N GLN A 3 -100.29 23.62 -21.22
CA GLN A 3 -99.67 23.22 -19.94
C GLN A 3 -99.82 21.72 -19.61
N LEU A 4 -98.71 20.96 -19.59
CA LEU A 4 -98.11 20.54 -18.32
C LEU A 4 -96.65 20.03 -18.48
N SER A 5 -95.82 20.52 -17.57
CA SER A 5 -94.42 20.19 -17.27
C SER A 5 -94.03 18.71 -17.22
N LYS A 6 -92.77 18.44 -17.55
CA LYS A 6 -91.89 17.60 -16.72
C LYS A 6 -90.42 18.03 -16.89
N LEU A 7 -89.81 18.38 -15.75
CA LEU A 7 -88.40 18.68 -15.56
C LEU A 7 -87.51 17.61 -16.19
N ILE A 8 -86.49 18.03 -16.95
CA ILE A 8 -85.30 17.22 -17.23
C ILE A 8 -84.11 17.99 -16.64
N PHE A 9 -83.56 17.42 -15.58
CA PHE A 9 -82.24 17.75 -15.03
C PHE A 9 -81.19 17.49 -16.12
N VAL A 10 -80.59 18.56 -16.65
CA VAL A 10 -79.39 18.44 -17.50
C VAL A 10 -78.21 18.28 -16.55
N PHE A 11 -77.83 17.02 -16.28
CA PHE A 11 -76.53 16.71 -15.68
C PHE A 11 -75.45 17.01 -16.73
N LEU A 12 -74.68 18.06 -16.49
CA LEU A 12 -73.40 18.31 -17.14
C LEU A 12 -72.45 17.14 -16.80
N ILE A 13 -72.35 16.17 -17.70
CA ILE A 13 -71.24 15.22 -17.68
C ILE A 13 -70.07 15.92 -18.38
N PHE A 14 -69.18 16.50 -17.58
CA PHE A 14 -67.80 16.74 -18.00
C PHE A 14 -67.20 15.41 -18.45
N PRO A 15 -66.75 15.24 -19.70
CA PRO A 15 -65.80 14.17 -19.97
C PRO A 15 -64.46 14.65 -19.39
N THR A 16 -64.16 14.22 -18.18
CA THR A 16 -62.78 14.12 -17.73
C THR A 16 -62.08 13.17 -18.69
N ALA A 17 -61.38 13.76 -19.66
CA ALA A 17 -60.34 13.06 -20.38
C ALA A 17 -59.36 12.54 -19.32
N PHE A 18 -59.48 11.26 -18.98
CA PHE A 18 -58.37 10.53 -18.39
C PHE A 18 -57.22 10.67 -19.38
N LEU A 19 -56.30 11.59 -19.08
CA LEU A 19 -54.94 11.54 -19.60
C LEU A 19 -54.40 10.19 -19.14
N MET A 20 -54.58 9.18 -19.98
CA MET A 20 -53.81 7.95 -19.87
C MET A 20 -52.34 8.39 -19.89
N ASN A 21 -51.66 8.21 -18.75
CA ASN A 21 -50.21 8.33 -18.68
C ASN A 21 -49.62 7.33 -19.68
N CYS A 22 -49.38 7.77 -20.92
CA CYS A 22 -48.66 7.00 -21.92
C CYS A 22 -47.23 6.82 -21.40
N SER A 23 -46.95 5.69 -20.77
CA SER A 23 -45.59 5.27 -20.47
C SER A 23 -44.87 4.99 -21.78
N LYS A 24 -43.76 5.67 -22.06
CA LYS A 24 -42.92 5.34 -23.20
C LYS A 24 -42.05 4.16 -22.82
N LYS A 25 -42.21 3.05 -23.54
CA LYS A 25 -41.43 1.82 -23.36
C LYS A 25 -40.40 1.71 -24.49
N LYS A 26 -39.13 1.60 -24.13
CA LYS A 26 -38.04 1.31 -25.05
C LYS A 26 -37.48 -0.06 -24.72
N VAL A 27 -37.46 -0.97 -25.69
CA VAL A 27 -36.92 -2.33 -25.54
C VAL A 27 -35.64 -2.44 -26.35
N GLU A 28 -34.58 -2.90 -25.72
CA GLU A 28 -33.30 -3.20 -26.34
C GLU A 28 -33.01 -4.70 -26.19
N ASN A 29 -33.14 -5.45 -27.27
CA ASN A 29 -32.78 -6.87 -27.29
C ASN A 29 -31.27 -7.01 -27.45
N PHE A 30 -30.66 -7.89 -26.67
CA PHE A 30 -29.24 -8.15 -26.80
C PHE A 30 -28.97 -9.09 -28.00
N PRO A 31 -27.95 -8.80 -28.84
CA PRO A 31 -27.60 -9.65 -29.98
C PRO A 31 -27.28 -11.09 -29.59
N ALA A 32 -26.68 -11.26 -28.41
CA ALA A 32 -26.47 -12.54 -27.74
C ALA A 32 -26.94 -12.42 -26.28
N PRO A 33 -27.61 -13.45 -25.73
CA PRO A 33 -27.99 -13.44 -24.33
C PRO A 33 -26.77 -13.26 -23.42
N LYS A 34 -26.89 -12.36 -22.43
CA LYS A 34 -25.90 -12.14 -21.39
C LYS A 34 -26.20 -13.02 -20.17
N SER A 35 -25.22 -13.20 -19.30
CA SER A 35 -25.37 -13.99 -18.07
C SER A 35 -25.18 -13.11 -16.84
N ILE A 36 -25.92 -13.42 -15.78
CA ILE A 36 -25.73 -12.77 -14.48
C ILE A 36 -24.66 -13.54 -13.71
N PHE A 37 -23.54 -12.89 -13.42
CA PHE A 37 -22.51 -13.41 -12.54
C PHE A 37 -22.77 -13.02 -11.08
N PHE A 38 -22.73 -14.02 -10.20
CA PHE A 38 -22.96 -13.89 -8.78
C PHE A 38 -21.62 -13.77 -8.07
N VAL A 39 -21.34 -12.59 -7.50
CA VAL A 39 -20.05 -12.27 -6.88
C VAL A 39 -19.82 -13.07 -5.58
N GLY A 40 -20.89 -13.36 -4.84
CA GLY A 40 -20.86 -14.14 -3.59
C GLY A 40 -21.77 -15.37 -3.60
N ASP A 41 -21.52 -16.30 -2.67
CA ASP A 41 -22.12 -17.64 -2.67
C ASP A 41 -23.50 -17.70 -1.98
N THR A 42 -24.00 -16.58 -1.42
CA THR A 42 -25.10 -16.59 -0.44
C THR A 42 -26.29 -15.67 -0.73
N VAL A 43 -26.29 -14.90 -1.83
CA VAL A 43 -27.40 -13.97 -2.13
C VAL A 43 -27.92 -14.25 -3.51
N GLY A 44 -29.15 -14.75 -3.61
CA GLY A 44 -29.84 -14.84 -4.88
C GLY A 44 -30.58 -13.54 -5.22
N ILE A 45 -30.92 -13.36 -6.49
CA ILE A 45 -31.48 -12.12 -7.02
C ILE A 45 -33.00 -12.17 -7.09
N GLN A 46 -33.66 -11.13 -6.57
CA GLN A 46 -35.12 -11.03 -6.59
C GLN A 46 -35.62 -10.75 -8.00
N TYR A 47 -36.48 -11.62 -8.55
CA TYR A 47 -37.16 -11.34 -9.82
C TYR A 47 -38.59 -10.82 -9.61
N TYR A 48 -39.13 -10.24 -10.67
CA TYR A 48 -40.45 -9.63 -10.77
C TYR A 48 -41.21 -10.27 -11.94
N LEU A 49 -42.53 -10.45 -11.78
CA LEU A 49 -43.38 -11.11 -12.79
C LEU A 49 -43.67 -10.21 -13.99
N THR A 50 -43.61 -8.88 -13.84
CA THR A 50 -43.75 -7.91 -14.94
C THR A 50 -42.62 -6.89 -14.89
N GLU A 51 -42.43 -6.17 -15.99
CA GLU A 51 -41.42 -5.11 -16.12
C GLU A 51 -41.78 -3.83 -15.35
N GLU A 52 -42.98 -3.76 -14.76
CA GLU A 52 -43.48 -2.58 -14.06
C GLU A 52 -42.83 -2.39 -12.67
N PRO A 53 -42.66 -1.13 -12.21
CA PRO A 53 -42.05 -0.82 -10.91
C PRO A 53 -42.75 -1.46 -9.71
N ASP A 54 -44.07 -1.63 -9.79
CA ASP A 54 -44.91 -2.17 -8.71
C ASP A 54 -45.26 -3.65 -8.91
N SER A 55 -44.51 -4.35 -9.79
CA SER A 55 -44.70 -5.78 -10.04
C SER A 55 -44.61 -6.60 -8.76
N GLU A 56 -45.45 -7.64 -8.69
CA GLU A 56 -45.35 -8.70 -7.70
C GLU A 56 -43.94 -9.33 -7.73
N LYS A 57 -43.36 -9.52 -6.54
CA LYS A 57 -42.08 -10.17 -6.33
C LYS A 57 -42.24 -11.68 -6.47
N GLY A 58 -41.40 -12.29 -7.28
CA GLY A 58 -41.31 -13.74 -7.38
C GLY A 58 -40.44 -14.35 -6.28
N GLU A 59 -39.98 -15.57 -6.51
CA GLU A 59 -38.92 -16.17 -5.70
C GLU A 59 -37.56 -15.55 -6.02
N VAL A 60 -36.52 -16.03 -5.34
CA VAL A 60 -35.15 -15.61 -5.57
C VAL A 60 -34.51 -16.52 -6.63
N LEU A 61 -33.86 -15.94 -7.63
CA LEU A 61 -33.01 -16.67 -8.59
C LEU A 61 -31.65 -16.97 -7.95
N LEU A 62 -31.17 -18.19 -8.14
CA LEU A 62 -29.91 -18.69 -7.57
C LEU A 62 -28.84 -18.84 -8.65
N VAL A 63 -27.58 -18.97 -8.24
CA VAL A 63 -26.44 -19.24 -9.14
C VAL A 63 -26.69 -20.48 -10.01
N SER A 64 -27.35 -21.50 -9.44
CA SER A 64 -27.69 -22.75 -10.14
C SER A 64 -28.71 -22.60 -11.26
N ASP A 65 -29.43 -21.47 -11.33
CA ASP A 65 -30.51 -21.27 -12.29
C ASP A 65 -30.01 -20.86 -13.70
N ASN A 66 -28.69 -20.67 -13.90
CA ASN A 66 -28.05 -20.33 -15.17
C ASN A 66 -28.79 -19.21 -15.93
N VAL A 67 -28.91 -18.05 -15.26
CA VAL A 67 -29.78 -16.94 -15.63
C VAL A 67 -29.32 -16.28 -16.94
N LYS A 68 -30.16 -16.35 -17.98
CA LYS A 68 -29.93 -15.72 -19.29
C LYS A 68 -30.75 -14.44 -19.44
N VAL A 69 -30.05 -13.32 -19.65
CA VAL A 69 -30.64 -12.01 -19.90
C VAL A 69 -30.69 -11.77 -21.41
N VAL A 70 -31.90 -11.60 -21.95
CA VAL A 70 -32.14 -11.50 -23.40
C VAL A 70 -32.28 -10.06 -23.88
N GLY A 71 -32.52 -9.12 -22.97
CA GLY A 71 -32.67 -7.70 -23.31
C GLY A 71 -32.83 -6.81 -22.08
N SER A 72 -32.96 -5.51 -22.33
CA SER A 72 -33.34 -4.53 -21.32
C SER A 72 -34.56 -3.73 -21.75
N ILE A 73 -35.37 -3.35 -20.77
CA ILE A 73 -36.59 -2.59 -20.96
C ILE A 73 -36.46 -1.31 -20.14
N GLN A 74 -36.65 -0.18 -20.81
CA GLN A 74 -36.67 1.12 -20.19
C GLN A 74 -38.09 1.69 -20.24
N ILE A 75 -38.62 2.07 -19.08
CA ILE A 75 -39.99 2.59 -18.92
C ILE A 75 -39.90 4.00 -18.35
N GLU A 76 -40.37 4.97 -19.12
CA GLU A 76 -40.55 6.35 -18.67
C GLU A 76 -41.98 6.53 -18.15
N LYS A 77 -42.14 6.79 -16.85
CA LYS A 77 -43.44 7.02 -16.18
C LYS A 77 -43.35 8.31 -15.37
N GLY A 78 -43.95 9.39 -15.87
CA GLY A 78 -43.82 10.72 -15.25
C GLY A 78 -42.40 11.28 -15.40
N GLN A 79 -41.78 11.71 -14.29
CA GLN A 79 -40.37 12.14 -14.27
C GLN A 79 -39.38 10.99 -13.99
N SER A 80 -39.87 9.78 -13.77
CA SER A 80 -39.05 8.63 -13.39
C SER A 80 -38.76 7.73 -14.59
N ASN A 81 -37.51 7.27 -14.68
CA ASN A 81 -37.02 6.39 -15.72
C ASN A 81 -36.54 5.08 -15.07
N TYR A 82 -37.21 3.98 -15.37
CA TYR A 82 -36.92 2.67 -14.79
C TYR A 82 -36.28 1.77 -15.83
N LYS A 83 -35.18 1.09 -15.48
CA LYS A 83 -34.56 0.07 -16.32
C LYS A 83 -34.70 -1.29 -15.67
N THR A 84 -35.21 -2.26 -16.42
CA THR A 84 -35.30 -3.66 -16.03
C THR A 84 -34.60 -4.54 -17.06
N TYR A 85 -34.07 -5.66 -16.62
CA TYR A 85 -33.46 -6.69 -17.46
C TYR A 85 -34.44 -7.83 -17.64
N GLN A 86 -34.65 -8.23 -18.89
CA GLN A 86 -35.53 -9.32 -19.27
C GLN A 86 -34.76 -10.63 -19.24
N ILE A 87 -35.25 -11.58 -18.44
CA ILE A 87 -34.61 -12.87 -18.17
C ILE A 87 -35.46 -13.97 -18.76
N GLN A 88 -34.85 -14.89 -19.51
CA GLN A 88 -35.50 -16.13 -19.91
C GLN A 88 -35.77 -16.98 -18.67
N CYS A 89 -37.02 -17.37 -18.45
CA CYS A 89 -37.43 -18.04 -17.22
C CYS A 89 -36.65 -19.36 -17.00
N PRO A 90 -35.91 -19.50 -15.90
CA PRO A 90 -35.17 -20.73 -15.59
C PRO A 90 -36.08 -21.94 -15.35
N GLU A 91 -35.59 -23.14 -15.68
CA GLU A 91 -36.36 -24.39 -15.57
C GLU A 91 -36.95 -24.62 -14.16
N ARG A 92 -36.20 -24.29 -13.09
CA ARG A 92 -36.65 -24.45 -11.70
C ARG A 92 -37.93 -23.67 -11.38
N ILE A 93 -38.12 -22.50 -11.99
CA ILE A 93 -39.26 -21.62 -11.73
C ILE A 93 -40.23 -21.53 -12.90
N LYS A 94 -40.02 -22.33 -13.95
CA LYS A 94 -40.81 -22.32 -15.19
C LYS A 94 -42.31 -22.47 -14.98
N ALA A 95 -42.72 -23.31 -14.02
CA ALA A 95 -44.13 -23.48 -13.65
C ALA A 95 -44.78 -22.25 -12.98
N LYS A 96 -43.97 -21.32 -12.47
CA LYS A 96 -44.41 -20.08 -11.80
C LYS A 96 -44.37 -18.86 -12.72
N CYS A 97 -43.70 -18.99 -13.87
CA CYS A 97 -43.62 -17.92 -14.85
C CYS A 97 -44.92 -17.83 -15.65
N LYS A 98 -45.63 -16.71 -15.53
CA LYS A 98 -46.85 -16.41 -16.32
C LYS A 98 -46.53 -16.14 -17.80
N SER A 99 -45.28 -15.78 -18.10
CA SER A 99 -44.72 -15.55 -19.43
C SER A 99 -43.41 -16.31 -19.61
N GLU A 100 -42.86 -16.38 -20.82
CA GLU A 100 -41.52 -16.95 -21.07
C GLU A 100 -40.40 -16.18 -20.34
N PHE A 101 -40.71 -14.98 -19.82
CA PHE A 101 -39.76 -14.08 -19.19
C PHE A 101 -40.15 -13.71 -17.76
N VAL A 102 -39.11 -13.39 -16.99
CA VAL A 102 -39.19 -12.67 -15.71
C VAL A 102 -38.24 -11.47 -15.76
N TYR A 103 -38.37 -10.55 -14.81
CA TYR A 103 -37.67 -9.28 -14.84
C TYR A 103 -36.84 -9.05 -13.59
N VAL A 104 -35.67 -8.44 -13.74
CA VAL A 104 -34.85 -7.98 -12.63
C VAL A 104 -34.59 -6.48 -12.78
N ARG A 105 -34.53 -5.75 -11.67
CA ARG A 105 -34.26 -4.31 -11.69
C ARG A 105 -32.79 -4.05 -11.99
N ALA A 106 -32.52 -3.05 -12.83
CA ALA A 106 -31.15 -2.68 -13.14
C ALA A 106 -30.39 -2.16 -11.91
N ASP A 107 -31.07 -1.63 -10.89
CA ASP A 107 -30.42 -1.15 -9.67
C ASP A 107 -29.67 -2.25 -8.90
N ASP A 108 -30.15 -3.50 -9.01
CA ASP A 108 -29.57 -4.70 -8.41
C ASP A 108 -28.40 -5.28 -9.22
N ILE A 109 -28.21 -4.82 -10.48
CA ILE A 109 -27.21 -5.33 -11.41
C ILE A 109 -26.22 -4.23 -11.79
N ALA A 110 -24.94 -4.44 -11.47
CA ALA A 110 -23.84 -3.68 -12.00
C ALA A 110 -23.54 -4.06 -13.46
N ASP A 111 -23.13 -3.06 -14.24
CA ASP A 111 -22.52 -3.28 -15.54
C ASP A 111 -21.04 -3.70 -15.40
N GLU A 112 -20.42 -4.05 -16.52
CA GLU A 112 -19.01 -4.50 -16.56
C GLU A 112 -18.02 -3.38 -16.17
N SER A 113 -18.43 -2.10 -16.19
CA SER A 113 -17.56 -0.98 -15.81
C SER A 113 -17.15 -1.04 -14.34
N ILE A 114 -17.93 -1.73 -13.50
CA ILE A 114 -17.57 -1.97 -12.11
C ILE A 114 -16.21 -2.66 -11.96
N LEU A 115 -15.81 -3.50 -12.92
CA LEU A 115 -14.55 -4.24 -12.85
C LEU A 115 -13.32 -3.30 -12.87
N SER A 116 -13.46 -2.11 -13.45
CA SER A 116 -12.40 -1.11 -13.57
C SER A 116 -12.40 -0.07 -12.44
N ALA A 117 -13.20 -0.26 -11.38
CA ALA A 117 -13.25 0.69 -10.28
C ALA A 117 -11.98 0.62 -9.40
N ASN A 118 -11.45 1.79 -9.06
CA ASN A 118 -10.29 1.91 -8.15
C ASN A 118 -10.64 1.59 -6.69
N TYR A 119 -11.92 1.69 -6.32
CA TYR A 119 -12.40 1.41 -4.97
C TYR A 119 -13.81 0.84 -5.03
N TYR A 120 -14.09 -0.13 -4.15
CA TYR A 120 -15.37 -0.82 -4.08
C TYR A 120 -16.09 -0.50 -2.77
N THR A 121 -17.23 0.16 -2.86
CA THR A 121 -18.14 0.32 -1.72
C THR A 121 -18.83 -1.01 -1.38
N THR A 122 -19.24 -1.22 -0.13
CA THR A 122 -20.01 -2.42 0.27
C THR A 122 -21.28 -2.61 -0.57
N SER A 123 -21.94 -1.51 -0.95
CA SER A 123 -23.10 -1.55 -1.85
C SER A 123 -22.76 -2.05 -3.26
N GLN A 124 -21.56 -1.75 -3.77
CA GLN A 124 -21.10 -2.23 -5.09
C GLN A 124 -20.71 -3.71 -5.04
N LEU A 125 -20.08 -4.16 -3.95
CA LEU A 125 -19.69 -5.56 -3.74
C LEU A 125 -20.89 -6.52 -3.66
N ASN A 126 -22.06 -6.01 -3.27
CA ASN A 126 -23.29 -6.79 -3.15
C ASN A 126 -24.09 -6.86 -4.47
N LYS A 127 -23.69 -6.16 -5.53
CA LYS A 127 -24.39 -6.18 -6.82
C LYS A 127 -24.00 -7.40 -7.65
N TYR A 128 -24.91 -7.83 -8.51
CA TYR A 128 -24.64 -8.84 -9.53
C TYR A 128 -24.03 -8.20 -10.77
N ILE A 129 -23.25 -8.95 -11.57
CA ILE A 129 -22.61 -8.37 -12.76
C ILE A 129 -23.22 -8.98 -14.02
N LEU A 130 -23.63 -8.13 -14.96
CA LEU A 130 -24.09 -8.58 -16.27
C LEU A 130 -22.91 -8.75 -17.22
N LEU A 131 -22.60 -9.99 -17.59
CA LEU A 131 -21.46 -10.33 -18.44
C LEU A 131 -21.90 -10.93 -19.79
N THR A 132 -21.05 -10.76 -20.80
CA THR A 132 -21.14 -11.54 -22.03
C THR A 132 -20.89 -13.03 -21.74
N PRO A 133 -21.27 -13.96 -22.63
CA PRO A 133 -20.99 -15.39 -22.44
C PRO A 133 -19.50 -15.68 -22.18
N ASP A 134 -18.60 -15.05 -22.95
CA ASP A 134 -17.16 -15.20 -22.77
C ASP A 134 -16.67 -14.58 -21.46
N GLY A 135 -17.17 -13.39 -21.12
CA GLY A 135 -16.88 -12.73 -19.84
C GLY A 135 -17.33 -13.56 -18.63
N TYR A 136 -18.50 -14.21 -18.72
CA TYR A 136 -19.03 -15.09 -17.68
C TYR A 136 -18.18 -16.33 -17.49
N ASN A 137 -17.76 -16.99 -18.58
CA ASN A 137 -16.86 -18.14 -18.51
C ASN A 137 -15.50 -17.75 -17.93
N ASN A 138 -14.94 -16.60 -18.34
CA ASN A 138 -13.71 -16.05 -17.77
C ASN A 138 -13.85 -15.75 -16.27
N ALA A 139 -14.99 -15.21 -15.84
CA ALA A 139 -15.26 -14.91 -14.44
C ALA A 139 -15.36 -16.18 -13.58
N ILE A 140 -16.06 -17.21 -14.05
CA ILE A 140 -16.12 -18.52 -13.39
C ILE A 140 -14.72 -19.12 -13.27
N LEU A 141 -13.95 -19.15 -14.37
CA LEU A 141 -12.61 -19.70 -14.38
C LEU A 141 -11.69 -18.96 -13.40
N THR A 142 -11.72 -17.62 -13.44
CA THR A 142 -10.94 -16.76 -12.54
C THR A 142 -11.34 -16.97 -11.07
N GLN A 143 -12.64 -17.12 -10.79
CA GLN A 143 -13.14 -17.42 -9.45
C GLN A 143 -12.66 -18.81 -8.97
N LYS A 144 -12.64 -19.83 -9.84
CA LYS A 144 -12.06 -21.15 -9.53
C LYS A 144 -10.56 -21.04 -9.25
N ILE A 145 -9.79 -20.23 -9.98
CA ILE A 145 -8.35 -20.04 -9.74
C ILE A 145 -8.09 -19.43 -8.36
N ILE A 146 -8.93 -18.48 -7.96
CA ILE A 146 -8.86 -17.82 -6.66
C ILE A 146 -9.26 -18.80 -5.55
N LYS A 147 -10.46 -19.39 -5.63
CA LYS A 147 -11.07 -20.18 -4.53
C LYS A 147 -10.69 -21.67 -4.53
N GLU A 148 -10.62 -22.32 -5.69
CA GLU A 148 -10.54 -23.80 -5.82
C GLU A 148 -9.52 -24.29 -6.87
N PRO A 149 -8.25 -23.84 -6.84
CA PRO A 149 -7.28 -24.10 -7.92
C PRO A 149 -7.00 -25.59 -8.16
N LYS A 150 -7.15 -26.43 -7.13
CA LYS A 150 -6.93 -27.89 -7.21
C LYS A 150 -7.98 -28.64 -8.05
N LYS A 151 -9.13 -28.03 -8.33
CA LYS A 151 -10.21 -28.65 -9.12
C LYS A 151 -10.14 -28.30 -10.61
N ILE A 152 -9.18 -27.47 -11.01
CA ILE A 152 -9.08 -27.01 -12.39
C ILE A 152 -8.33 -28.05 -13.22
N THR A 153 -9.02 -28.59 -14.22
CA THR A 153 -8.49 -29.52 -15.23
C THR A 153 -8.52 -28.94 -16.65
N GLU A 154 -9.11 -27.76 -16.81
CA GLU A 154 -9.27 -27.05 -18.08
C GLU A 154 -8.09 -26.10 -18.36
N THR A 155 -7.89 -25.76 -19.65
CA THR A 155 -6.90 -24.75 -20.06
C THR A 155 -7.27 -23.39 -19.50
N ILE A 156 -6.27 -22.70 -18.94
CA ILE A 156 -6.42 -21.40 -18.33
C ILE A 156 -5.88 -20.31 -19.25
N ASN A 157 -6.69 -19.26 -19.43
CA ASN A 157 -6.28 -18.06 -20.15
C ASN A 157 -6.66 -16.81 -19.35
N LEU A 158 -5.67 -16.11 -18.81
CA LEU A 158 -5.84 -14.90 -18.00
C LEU A 158 -5.55 -13.63 -18.81
N ASN A 159 -6.61 -12.98 -19.28
CA ASN A 159 -6.50 -11.77 -20.12
C ASN A 159 -7.15 -10.53 -19.52
N ASN A 160 -7.86 -10.66 -18.40
CA ASN A 160 -8.58 -9.53 -17.79
C ASN A 160 -8.12 -9.36 -16.34
N PHE A 161 -7.17 -8.44 -16.14
CA PHE A 161 -6.62 -8.15 -14.82
C PHE A 161 -7.65 -7.51 -13.89
N ASN A 162 -8.49 -6.61 -14.42
CA ASN A 162 -9.55 -5.94 -13.68
C ASN A 162 -10.54 -6.95 -13.06
N LEU A 163 -10.94 -7.97 -13.84
CA LEU A 163 -11.78 -9.06 -13.36
C LEU A 163 -11.08 -9.88 -12.26
N PHE A 164 -9.80 -10.23 -12.46
CA PHE A 164 -9.02 -10.94 -11.44
C PHE A 164 -8.94 -10.15 -10.14
N ASN A 165 -8.57 -8.87 -10.19
CA ASN A 165 -8.45 -8.02 -9.03
C ASN A 165 -9.82 -7.83 -8.34
N PHE A 166 -10.89 -7.58 -9.09
CA PHE A 166 -12.25 -7.50 -8.56
C PHE A 166 -12.62 -8.76 -7.77
N LEU A 167 -12.50 -9.94 -8.38
CA LEU A 167 -12.84 -11.21 -7.75
C LEU A 167 -11.95 -11.54 -6.55
N LEU A 168 -10.67 -11.12 -6.61
CA LEU A 168 -9.77 -11.26 -5.48
C LEU A 168 -10.24 -10.39 -4.31
N GLN A 169 -10.64 -9.15 -4.56
CA GLN A 169 -11.13 -8.24 -3.52
C GLN A 169 -12.44 -8.71 -2.88
N THR A 170 -13.34 -9.31 -3.68
CA THR A 170 -14.67 -9.77 -3.24
C THR A 170 -14.69 -11.18 -2.67
N SER A 171 -13.58 -11.92 -2.75
CA SER A 171 -13.47 -13.33 -2.33
C SER A 171 -13.70 -13.60 -0.83
N GLY A 172 -13.71 -12.57 0.01
CA GLY A 172 -13.75 -12.70 1.48
C GLY A 172 -12.42 -13.12 2.10
N MET A 173 -11.36 -13.27 1.31
CA MET A 173 -10.00 -13.56 1.80
C MET A 173 -9.46 -12.41 2.65
N ASN A 174 -8.65 -12.74 3.66
CA ASN A 174 -7.90 -11.73 4.40
C ASN A 174 -6.76 -11.15 3.52
N SER A 175 -6.13 -10.06 3.97
CA SER A 175 -5.09 -9.36 3.20
C SER A 175 -3.88 -10.25 2.87
N ASP A 176 -3.50 -11.15 3.77
CA ASP A 176 -2.36 -12.04 3.55
C ASP A 176 -2.72 -13.06 2.46
N ASP A 177 -3.84 -13.76 2.57
CA ASP A 177 -4.28 -14.73 1.55
C ASP A 177 -4.42 -14.09 0.16
N LYS A 178 -4.87 -12.82 0.09
CA LYS A 178 -4.90 -12.06 -1.16
C LYS A 178 -3.50 -11.83 -1.72
N THR A 179 -2.56 -11.42 -0.88
CA THR A 179 -1.15 -11.20 -1.26
C THR A 179 -0.51 -12.50 -1.75
N LEU A 180 -0.79 -13.63 -1.07
CA LEU A 180 -0.30 -14.95 -1.48
C LEU A 180 -0.82 -15.31 -2.86
N LYS A 181 -2.11 -15.06 -3.11
CA LYS A 181 -2.73 -15.35 -4.40
C LYS A 181 -2.09 -14.52 -5.52
N VAL A 182 -1.81 -13.23 -5.29
CA VAL A 182 -1.11 -12.38 -6.27
C VAL A 182 0.28 -12.93 -6.58
N GLU A 183 1.08 -13.29 -5.56
CA GLU A 183 2.43 -13.85 -5.78
C GLU A 183 2.38 -15.20 -6.51
N GLU A 184 1.43 -16.08 -6.17
CA GLU A 184 1.26 -17.37 -6.85
C GLU A 184 0.93 -17.20 -8.34
N ILE A 185 -0.01 -16.32 -8.69
CA ILE A 185 -0.37 -16.07 -10.09
C ILE A 185 0.76 -15.37 -10.83
N TYR A 186 1.44 -14.41 -10.20
CA TYR A 186 2.63 -13.76 -10.76
C TYR A 186 3.71 -14.80 -11.12
N LEU A 187 4.05 -15.70 -10.19
CA LEU A 187 5.05 -16.74 -10.41
C LEU A 187 4.62 -17.70 -11.53
N LEU A 188 3.35 -18.14 -11.56
CA LEU A 188 2.84 -18.97 -12.65
C LEU A 188 2.92 -18.27 -14.02
N SER A 189 2.66 -16.96 -14.07
CA SER A 189 2.73 -16.14 -15.28
C SER A 189 4.15 -15.90 -15.79
N LYS A 190 5.15 -15.89 -14.91
CA LYS A 190 6.55 -15.64 -15.25
C LYS A 190 7.39 -16.91 -15.38
N TYR A 191 6.87 -18.05 -14.96
CA TYR A 191 7.63 -19.29 -14.95
C TYR A 191 7.88 -19.83 -16.37
N THR A 192 9.16 -19.95 -16.73
CA THR A 192 9.63 -20.47 -18.03
C THR A 192 10.70 -21.58 -17.90
N GLY A 193 10.96 -22.09 -16.69
CA GLY A 193 12.05 -23.04 -16.40
C GLY A 193 11.61 -24.51 -16.28
N ASP A 194 12.53 -25.46 -16.15
CA ASP A 194 12.30 -26.91 -15.92
C ASP A 194 11.91 -27.16 -14.43
N PRO A 195 11.01 -28.12 -14.07
CA PRO A 195 10.61 -28.36 -12.67
C PRO A 195 11.73 -29.00 -11.84
N ALA A 196 12.85 -29.36 -12.48
CA ALA A 196 14.06 -29.86 -11.84
C ALA A 196 14.84 -28.78 -11.09
N LEU A 197 14.47 -27.50 -11.19
CA LEU A 197 14.94 -26.49 -10.23
C LEU A 197 14.53 -26.94 -8.83
N ASP A 198 15.51 -27.16 -7.95
CA ASP A 198 15.31 -27.74 -6.61
C ASP A 198 14.52 -26.85 -5.63
N ASP A 199 13.88 -25.81 -6.14
CA ASP A 199 13.09 -24.88 -5.39
C ASP A 199 11.80 -25.51 -4.83
N SER A 200 11.72 -25.56 -3.51
CA SER A 200 10.60 -26.15 -2.78
C SER A 200 9.29 -25.34 -2.91
N TYR A 201 9.36 -24.01 -3.05
CA TYR A 201 8.20 -23.14 -3.21
C TYR A 201 7.56 -23.34 -4.57
N ILE A 202 8.35 -23.34 -5.65
CA ILE A 202 7.85 -23.61 -7.00
C ILE A 202 7.23 -25.01 -7.06
N LYS A 203 7.90 -26.04 -6.53
CA LYS A 203 7.34 -27.41 -6.47
C LYS A 203 5.99 -27.44 -5.74
N ALA A 204 5.84 -26.67 -4.64
CA ALA A 204 4.58 -26.57 -3.91
C ALA A 204 3.47 -25.85 -4.70
N ILE A 205 3.79 -24.76 -5.40
CA ILE A 205 2.86 -24.05 -6.28
C ILE A 205 2.40 -24.97 -7.41
N LEU A 206 3.31 -25.62 -8.13
CA LEU A 206 2.97 -26.55 -9.22
C LEU A 206 2.09 -27.71 -8.75
N LYS A 207 2.29 -28.20 -7.52
CA LYS A 207 1.40 -29.20 -6.91
C LYS A 207 0.01 -28.65 -6.58
N LYS A 208 -0.10 -27.36 -6.25
CA LYS A 208 -1.37 -26.68 -5.94
C LYS A 208 -2.22 -26.43 -7.19
N TYR A 209 -1.59 -26.28 -8.36
CA TYR A 209 -2.22 -25.92 -9.64
C TYR A 209 -2.07 -27.07 -10.67
N PRO A 210 -3.01 -28.05 -10.72
CA PRO A 210 -2.81 -29.29 -11.48
C PRO A 210 -2.68 -29.13 -13.01
N PHE A 211 -3.13 -28.01 -13.57
CA PHE A 211 -2.98 -27.70 -15.00
C PHE A 211 -1.52 -27.41 -15.40
N THR A 212 -0.58 -27.28 -14.45
CA THR A 212 0.84 -27.05 -14.74
C THR A 212 1.62 -28.33 -15.06
N LYS A 213 0.95 -29.46 -15.28
CA LYS A 213 1.59 -30.77 -15.56
C LYS A 213 2.23 -30.84 -16.95
N ASP A 214 1.54 -30.31 -17.96
CA ASP A 214 1.95 -30.41 -19.35
C ASP A 214 2.69 -29.13 -19.78
N ARG A 215 3.80 -29.29 -20.50
CA ARG A 215 4.70 -28.19 -20.87
C ARG A 215 5.02 -28.20 -22.36
N LEU A 216 5.26 -27.00 -22.88
CA LEU A 216 5.81 -26.77 -24.21
C LEU A 216 7.34 -26.87 -24.17
N GLU A 217 7.96 -27.06 -25.33
CA GLU A 217 9.43 -27.01 -25.48
C GLU A 217 10.04 -25.69 -24.99
N SER A 218 9.26 -24.61 -24.97
CA SER A 218 9.63 -23.30 -24.44
C SER A 218 9.68 -23.21 -22.90
N GLY A 219 9.39 -24.31 -22.19
CA GLY A 219 9.31 -24.34 -20.72
C GLY A 219 8.01 -23.78 -20.13
N LYS A 220 7.16 -23.14 -20.95
CA LYS A 220 5.82 -22.66 -20.55
C LYS A 220 4.85 -23.82 -20.36
N PHE A 221 3.86 -23.62 -19.48
CA PHE A 221 2.76 -24.57 -19.32
C PHE A 221 1.83 -24.53 -20.54
N SER A 222 1.53 -25.68 -21.13
CA SER A 222 0.65 -25.74 -22.31
C SER A 222 -0.80 -25.38 -21.97
N ALA A 223 -1.23 -25.63 -20.73
CA ALA A 223 -2.58 -25.36 -20.24
C ALA A 223 -2.70 -24.03 -19.46
N PHE A 224 -1.71 -23.13 -19.52
CA PHE A 224 -1.80 -21.81 -18.91
C PHE A 224 -1.20 -20.74 -19.82
N SER A 225 -1.99 -19.72 -20.11
CA SER A 225 -1.55 -18.50 -20.79
C SER A 225 -2.05 -17.26 -20.07
N ALA A 226 -1.30 -16.17 -20.20
CA ALA A 226 -1.72 -14.84 -19.77
C ALA A 226 -1.28 -13.80 -20.82
N SER A 227 -2.13 -12.80 -21.06
CA SER A 227 -1.78 -11.68 -21.94
C SER A 227 -0.63 -10.83 -21.36
N GLU A 228 0.11 -10.13 -22.22
CA GLU A 228 1.17 -9.21 -21.77
C GLU A 228 0.65 -8.11 -20.84
N GLU A 229 -0.55 -7.57 -21.13
CA GLU A 229 -1.21 -6.57 -20.30
C GLU A 229 -1.52 -7.12 -18.89
N PHE A 230 -2.03 -8.34 -18.80
CA PHE A 230 -2.26 -9.01 -17.52
C PHE A 230 -0.94 -9.18 -16.75
N ILE A 231 0.12 -9.63 -17.42
CA ILE A 231 1.44 -9.84 -16.81
C ILE A 231 2.02 -8.53 -16.29
N SER A 232 1.92 -7.44 -17.05
CA SER A 232 2.40 -6.12 -16.61
C SER A 232 1.64 -5.65 -15.37
N SER A 233 0.31 -5.70 -15.42
CA SER A 233 -0.57 -5.22 -14.34
C SER A 233 -0.38 -6.02 -13.05
N ILE A 234 -0.26 -7.36 -13.15
CA ILE A 234 -0.02 -8.17 -11.95
C ILE A 234 1.40 -7.99 -11.40
N THR A 235 2.39 -7.69 -12.24
CA THR A 235 3.75 -7.35 -11.78
C THR A 235 3.75 -6.06 -10.96
N GLU A 236 3.06 -5.03 -11.45
CA GLU A 236 2.92 -3.75 -10.75
C GLU A 236 2.20 -3.92 -9.41
N GLN A 237 1.03 -4.58 -9.42
CA GLN A 237 0.27 -4.85 -8.20
C GLN A 237 1.09 -5.66 -7.19
N ARG A 238 1.78 -6.70 -7.65
CA ARG A 238 2.65 -7.54 -6.82
C ARG A 238 3.73 -6.70 -6.15
N ASN A 239 4.45 -5.87 -6.90
CA ASN A 239 5.53 -5.05 -6.35
C ASN A 239 5.01 -4.05 -5.33
N PHE A 240 3.88 -3.40 -5.62
CA PHE A 240 3.22 -2.49 -4.67
C PHE A 240 2.87 -3.18 -3.36
N ILE A 241 2.19 -4.34 -3.42
CA ILE A 241 1.75 -5.06 -2.23
C ILE A 241 2.95 -5.59 -1.43
N LEU A 242 3.95 -6.17 -2.09
CA LEU A 242 5.13 -6.70 -1.41
C LEU A 242 5.95 -5.62 -0.70
N ASN A 243 6.19 -4.48 -1.37
CA ASN A 243 6.94 -3.38 -0.77
C ASN A 243 6.20 -2.84 0.46
N SER A 244 4.88 -2.62 0.34
CA SER A 244 4.04 -2.19 1.45
C SER A 244 4.05 -3.20 2.60
N PHE A 245 3.97 -4.50 2.28
CA PHE A 245 4.01 -5.57 3.28
C PHE A 245 5.34 -5.60 4.04
N ILE A 246 6.47 -5.52 3.33
CA ILE A 246 7.82 -5.55 3.91
C ILE A 246 8.05 -4.32 4.80
N ALA A 247 7.73 -3.13 4.29
CA ALA A 247 7.87 -1.88 5.02
C ALA A 247 6.97 -1.85 6.26
N GLY A 248 5.71 -2.28 6.13
CA GLY A 248 4.75 -2.32 7.23
C GLY A 248 4.93 -3.49 8.21
N PHE A 249 5.81 -4.45 7.93
CA PHE A 249 5.94 -5.66 8.75
C PHE A 249 6.29 -5.38 10.23
N PRO A 250 7.20 -4.44 10.57
CA PRO A 250 7.48 -4.07 11.97
C PRO A 250 6.28 -3.56 12.75
N LEU A 251 5.25 -3.03 12.06
CA LEU A 251 4.03 -2.51 12.68
C LEU A 251 3.02 -3.61 13.05
N ARG A 252 3.20 -4.84 12.55
CA ARG A 252 2.24 -5.94 12.72
C ARG A 252 2.19 -6.51 14.14
N SER A 253 3.15 -6.16 14.99
CA SER A 253 3.16 -6.54 16.41
C SER A 253 3.91 -5.52 17.26
N PRO A 254 3.42 -5.22 18.49
CA PRO A 254 4.11 -4.33 19.42
C PRO A 254 5.32 -4.98 20.12
N SER A 255 5.57 -6.29 19.95
CA SER A 255 6.69 -7.02 20.56
C SER A 255 7.45 -7.88 19.56
N PHE A 256 8.74 -8.12 19.81
CA PHE A 256 9.59 -8.98 18.99
C PHE A 256 9.09 -10.42 18.97
N LYS A 257 8.67 -10.97 20.11
CA LYS A 257 8.02 -12.29 20.18
C LYS A 257 6.82 -12.41 19.22
N GLY A 258 5.99 -11.37 19.15
CA GLY A 258 4.86 -11.35 18.23
C GLY A 258 5.30 -11.24 16.76
N LEU A 259 6.32 -10.42 16.44
CA LEU A 259 6.90 -10.31 15.10
C LEU A 259 7.52 -11.63 14.62
N VAL A 260 8.25 -12.32 15.51
CA VAL A 260 8.78 -13.67 15.28
C VAL A 260 7.66 -14.64 14.93
N GLY A 261 6.55 -14.60 15.69
CA GLY A 261 5.36 -15.38 15.41
C GLY A 261 4.72 -15.08 14.05
N GLN A 262 4.69 -13.80 13.63
CA GLN A 262 4.20 -13.42 12.31
C GLN A 262 5.16 -13.88 11.19
N PHE A 263 6.47 -13.72 11.39
CA PHE A 263 7.48 -14.09 10.39
C PHE A 263 7.45 -15.58 10.10
N ASN A 264 7.38 -16.39 11.16
CA ASN A 264 7.38 -17.85 11.03
C ASN A 264 6.09 -18.42 10.42
N LYS A 265 5.00 -17.63 10.32
CA LYS A 265 3.80 -18.00 9.54
C LYS A 265 4.00 -17.83 8.04
N LEU A 266 4.99 -17.06 7.59
CA LEU A 266 5.26 -16.77 6.18
C LEU A 266 5.98 -17.89 5.44
N LYS A 267 6.27 -19.04 6.09
CA LYS A 267 6.87 -20.21 5.45
C LYS A 267 6.05 -20.77 4.29
N SER A 268 4.76 -20.44 4.19
CA SER A 268 3.91 -20.82 3.05
C SER A 268 3.92 -19.79 1.92
N PHE A 269 4.52 -18.63 2.14
CA PHE A 269 4.63 -17.56 1.16
C PHE A 269 5.95 -17.65 0.40
N PRO A 270 5.93 -17.82 -0.93
CA PRO A 270 7.13 -17.90 -1.73
C PRO A 270 8.06 -16.71 -1.50
N TYR A 271 9.28 -16.99 -1.04
CA TYR A 271 10.39 -16.04 -0.89
C TYR A 271 10.15 -14.84 0.04
N MET A 272 9.04 -14.82 0.79
CA MET A 272 8.71 -13.69 1.64
C MET A 272 9.65 -13.63 2.85
N THR A 273 10.04 -14.79 3.39
CA THR A 273 11.00 -14.87 4.49
C THR A 273 12.37 -14.33 4.08
N GLU A 274 12.78 -14.59 2.85
CA GLU A 274 14.04 -14.17 2.24
C GLU A 274 14.05 -12.65 2.01
N LYS A 275 12.98 -12.10 1.41
CA LYS A 275 12.84 -10.64 1.23
C LYS A 275 12.76 -9.87 2.54
N LEU A 276 12.02 -10.39 3.53
CA LEU A 276 11.98 -9.79 4.86
C LEU A 276 13.34 -9.89 5.57
N PHE A 277 14.03 -11.03 5.45
CA PHE A 277 15.38 -11.15 5.98
C PHE A 277 16.33 -10.18 5.29
N GLU A 278 16.29 -10.05 3.96
CA GLU A 278 17.06 -9.05 3.21
C GLU A 278 16.82 -7.65 3.77
N TYR A 279 15.55 -7.28 3.95
CA TYR A 279 15.17 -5.96 4.45
C TYR A 279 15.61 -5.73 5.90
N PHE A 280 15.38 -6.69 6.80
CA PHE A 280 15.70 -6.56 8.23
C PHE A 280 17.16 -6.77 8.55
N SER A 281 17.90 -7.50 7.72
CA SER A 281 19.33 -7.70 7.92
C SER A 281 20.19 -6.54 7.43
N LYS A 282 19.62 -5.58 6.69
CA LYS A 282 20.36 -4.36 6.30
C LYS A 282 20.96 -3.69 7.53
N GLU A 283 22.27 -3.46 7.45
CA GLU A 283 23.07 -2.89 8.53
C GLU A 283 23.11 -3.73 9.83
N GLY A 284 22.72 -5.01 9.74
CA GLY A 284 22.69 -5.90 10.89
C GLY A 284 24.07 -6.38 11.31
N LEU A 285 24.25 -6.45 12.63
CA LEU A 285 25.43 -6.96 13.32
C LEU A 285 25.00 -8.18 14.14
N TYR A 286 25.56 -9.34 13.83
CA TYR A 286 25.14 -10.60 14.42
C TYR A 286 26.31 -11.32 15.07
N VAL A 287 26.07 -11.82 16.29
CA VAL A 287 26.85 -12.95 16.83
C VAL A 287 26.31 -14.22 16.21
N THR A 288 27.21 -15.06 15.72
CA THR A 288 26.84 -16.29 15.04
C THR A 288 27.20 -17.53 15.84
N SER A 289 26.32 -18.51 15.79
CA SER A 289 26.60 -19.89 16.23
C SER A 289 26.21 -20.87 15.13
N GLY A 290 26.85 -22.05 15.12
CA GLY A 290 26.65 -23.06 14.06
C GLY A 290 27.55 -22.90 12.82
N SER A 291 28.50 -21.96 12.84
CA SER A 291 29.42 -21.66 11.74
C SER A 291 30.87 -21.41 12.20
N GLU A 292 31.81 -21.36 11.24
CA GLU A 292 33.20 -20.94 11.49
C GLU A 292 33.33 -19.43 11.81
N TYR A 293 32.32 -18.63 11.44
CA TYR A 293 32.22 -17.21 11.76
C TYR A 293 31.75 -17.00 13.20
N GLN A 294 32.36 -16.03 13.90
CA GLN A 294 31.90 -15.56 15.20
C GLN A 294 31.01 -14.32 15.07
N TYR A 295 31.26 -13.49 14.05
CA TYR A 295 30.43 -12.35 13.71
C TYR A 295 30.08 -12.34 12.23
N LEU A 296 28.82 -12.03 11.92
CA LEU A 296 28.38 -11.67 10.58
C LEU A 296 27.85 -10.23 10.59
N VAL A 297 28.28 -9.45 9.60
CA VAL A 297 27.89 -8.04 9.44
C VAL A 297 27.35 -7.84 8.04
N ASN A 298 26.18 -7.23 7.91
CA ASN A 298 25.65 -6.81 6.62
C ASN A 298 25.99 -5.32 6.43
N ALA A 299 26.92 -5.02 5.52
CA ALA A 299 27.41 -3.68 5.27
C ALA A 299 27.81 -3.51 3.80
N ASN A 300 28.10 -2.27 3.39
CA ASN A 300 28.47 -1.97 2.01
C ASN A 300 29.91 -2.36 1.66
N SER A 301 30.77 -2.54 2.67
CA SER A 301 32.18 -2.92 2.50
C SER A 301 32.72 -3.58 3.78
N GLY A 302 33.86 -4.27 3.68
CA GLY A 302 34.53 -4.84 4.85
C GLY A 302 35.06 -3.78 5.83
N ILE A 303 35.49 -2.61 5.35
CA ILE A 303 35.91 -1.49 6.21
C ILE A 303 34.73 -0.94 7.00
N ASP A 304 33.57 -0.76 6.34
CA ASP A 304 32.34 -0.32 6.99
C ASP A 304 31.88 -1.36 8.04
N ALA A 305 31.93 -2.65 7.69
CA ALA A 305 31.61 -3.74 8.61
C ALA A 305 32.47 -3.72 9.89
N LEU A 306 33.80 -3.60 9.75
CA LEU A 306 34.70 -3.51 10.91
C LEU A 306 34.47 -2.26 11.74
N THR A 307 34.19 -1.13 11.08
CA THR A 307 33.90 0.14 11.76
C THR A 307 32.64 0.02 12.59
N LYS A 308 31.56 -0.55 12.05
CA LYS A 308 30.31 -0.80 12.77
C LYS A 308 30.52 -1.77 13.93
N LEU A 309 31.22 -2.88 13.70
CA LEU A 309 31.46 -3.88 14.74
C LEU A 309 32.27 -3.32 15.91
N LYS A 310 33.34 -2.56 15.65
CA LYS A 310 34.17 -1.93 16.68
C LYS A 310 33.42 -0.90 17.54
N LYS A 311 32.33 -0.30 17.04
CA LYS A 311 31.49 0.59 17.85
C LYS A 311 30.74 -0.19 18.95
N VAL A 312 30.33 -1.42 18.67
CA VAL A 312 29.56 -2.27 19.59
C VAL A 312 30.48 -3.17 20.43
N GLU A 313 31.58 -3.63 19.84
CA GLU A 313 32.60 -4.49 20.45
C GLU A 313 33.99 -3.83 20.32
N PRO A 314 34.32 -2.83 21.16
CA PRO A 314 35.57 -2.07 21.05
C PRO A 314 36.84 -2.91 21.24
N THR A 315 36.74 -3.98 22.03
CA THR A 315 37.82 -4.94 22.29
C THR A 315 37.66 -6.19 21.43
N LEU A 316 37.54 -5.98 20.12
CA LEU A 316 37.41 -7.07 19.16
C LEU A 316 38.68 -7.92 19.14
N ASP A 317 38.55 -9.18 19.53
CA ASP A 317 39.64 -10.15 19.49
C ASP A 317 40.08 -10.42 18.04
N PRO A 318 41.35 -10.15 17.68
CA PRO A 318 41.86 -10.34 16.32
C PRO A 318 41.80 -11.78 15.82
N SER A 319 41.64 -12.77 16.71
CA SER A 319 41.51 -14.18 16.35
C SER A 319 40.11 -14.58 15.89
N LYS A 320 39.12 -13.70 16.06
CA LYS A 320 37.74 -13.97 15.65
C LYS A 320 37.56 -13.77 14.15
N THR A 321 36.93 -14.74 13.51
CA THR A 321 36.53 -14.71 12.11
C THR A 321 35.28 -13.86 11.94
N ILE A 322 35.38 -12.88 11.05
CA ILE A 322 34.31 -11.93 10.73
C ILE A 322 33.91 -12.16 9.28
N GLY A 323 32.61 -12.30 9.02
CA GLY A 323 32.08 -12.40 7.67
C GLY A 323 31.24 -11.18 7.30
N LEU A 324 31.45 -10.64 6.11
CA LEU A 324 30.51 -9.74 5.46
C LEU A 324 29.42 -10.60 4.81
N VAL A 325 28.16 -10.42 5.23
CA VAL A 325 27.03 -11.21 4.74
C VAL A 325 26.13 -10.40 3.82
N SER A 326 25.76 -10.98 2.70
CA SER A 326 24.78 -10.42 1.76
C SER A 326 23.88 -11.50 1.19
N LEU A 327 22.65 -11.10 0.84
CA LEU A 327 21.72 -11.95 0.10
C LEU A 327 21.93 -11.68 -1.40
N GLN A 328 22.21 -12.72 -2.18
CA GLN A 328 22.27 -12.64 -3.63
C GLN A 328 20.99 -13.22 -4.23
N ASN A 329 20.42 -12.48 -5.17
CA ASN A 329 19.28 -12.90 -5.97
C ASN A 329 19.80 -13.26 -7.37
N GLN A 330 20.00 -14.55 -7.65
CA GLN A 330 20.45 -15.01 -8.98
C GLN A 330 19.31 -15.05 -10.01
N SER A 331 18.07 -15.22 -9.54
CA SER A 331 16.85 -15.20 -10.33
C SER A 331 15.65 -14.99 -9.41
N GLU A 332 14.47 -14.62 -9.97
CA GLU A 332 13.24 -14.38 -9.19
C GLU A 332 12.86 -15.49 -8.18
N THR A 333 13.46 -16.68 -8.31
CA THR A 333 13.20 -17.88 -7.54
C THR A 333 14.44 -18.48 -6.86
N ASN A 334 15.62 -17.82 -6.85
CA ASN A 334 16.84 -18.42 -6.29
C ASN A 334 17.62 -17.44 -5.42
N TYR A 335 17.46 -17.58 -4.10
CA TYR A 335 18.17 -16.79 -3.09
C TYR A 335 19.36 -17.55 -2.54
N GLN A 336 20.50 -16.90 -2.54
CA GLN A 336 21.75 -17.41 -1.98
C GLN A 336 22.26 -16.46 -0.93
N ILE A 337 22.96 -17.00 0.07
CA ILE A 337 23.72 -16.20 1.01
C ILE A 337 25.18 -16.22 0.58
N LYS A 338 25.75 -15.03 0.39
CA LYS A 338 27.17 -14.83 0.14
C LYS A 338 27.81 -14.33 1.43
N ILE A 339 28.85 -15.02 1.87
CA ILE A 339 29.64 -14.66 3.04
C ILE A 339 31.10 -14.45 2.60
N GLU A 340 31.60 -13.24 2.79
CA GLU A 340 32.99 -12.87 2.52
C GLU A 340 33.75 -12.78 3.84
N THR A 341 34.73 -13.67 4.05
CA THR A 341 35.59 -13.63 5.24
C THR A 341 36.50 -12.42 5.18
N LEU A 342 36.54 -11.62 6.24
CA LEU A 342 37.34 -10.41 6.33
C LEU A 342 38.63 -10.63 7.12
N ASP A 343 39.70 -9.96 6.71
CA ASP A 343 40.87 -9.75 7.56
C ASP A 343 40.65 -8.61 8.57
N ILE A 344 41.63 -8.37 9.45
CA ILE A 344 41.59 -7.29 10.45
C ILE A 344 41.58 -5.86 9.88
N SER A 345 41.87 -5.71 8.58
CA SER A 345 41.87 -4.45 7.85
C SER A 345 40.59 -4.26 7.01
N GLY A 346 39.75 -5.28 6.92
CA GLY A 346 38.48 -5.25 6.19
C GLY A 346 38.61 -5.71 4.73
N ASN A 347 39.71 -6.35 4.36
CA ASN A 347 39.88 -6.95 3.03
C ASN A 347 39.25 -8.34 2.99
N VAL A 348 38.69 -8.70 1.83
CA VAL A 348 38.11 -10.03 1.62
C VAL A 348 39.22 -11.06 1.40
N LEU A 349 39.25 -12.10 2.25
CA LEU A 349 40.19 -13.22 2.17
C LEU A 349 39.61 -14.42 1.40
N LYS A 350 38.33 -14.69 1.60
CA LYS A 350 37.62 -15.87 1.08
C LYS A 350 36.16 -15.52 0.85
N GLU A 351 35.58 -16.10 -0.17
CA GLU A 351 34.14 -16.01 -0.46
C GLU A 351 33.52 -17.40 -0.36
N ASP A 352 32.35 -17.49 0.28
CA ASP A 352 31.52 -18.69 0.31
C ASP A 352 30.07 -18.35 -0.06
N ILE A 353 29.53 -19.10 -1.02
CA ILE A 353 28.15 -18.97 -1.48
C ILE A 353 27.40 -20.25 -1.09
N GLN A 354 26.25 -20.07 -0.45
CA GLN A 354 25.40 -21.16 0.05
C GLN A 354 23.94 -20.94 -0.37
N SER A 355 23.26 -22.02 -0.77
CA SER A 355 21.85 -21.96 -1.19
C SER A 355 20.95 -21.97 0.04
N ILE A 356 19.94 -21.08 0.09
CA ILE A 356 19.04 -20.98 1.24
C ILE A 356 17.95 -22.05 1.12
N LEU A 357 17.83 -22.91 2.13
CA LEU A 357 16.77 -23.91 2.23
C LEU A 357 15.57 -23.39 3.02
N SER A 358 15.82 -22.63 4.09
CA SER A 358 14.77 -21.99 4.87
C SER A 358 15.32 -20.92 5.80
N ILE A 359 14.52 -19.88 6.06
CA ILE A 359 14.79 -18.89 7.10
C ILE A 359 13.66 -18.94 8.14
N THR A 360 14.04 -18.97 9.41
CA THR A 360 13.10 -18.81 10.53
C THR A 360 13.59 -17.70 11.44
N ALA A 361 12.68 -17.09 12.18
CA ALA A 361 13.01 -16.07 13.16
C ALA A 361 12.90 -16.60 14.59
N GLU A 362 13.67 -16.00 15.49
CA GLU A 362 13.57 -16.23 16.93
C GLU A 362 13.76 -14.93 17.71
N GLU A 363 13.26 -14.90 18.95
CA GLU A 363 13.52 -13.78 19.85
C GLU A 363 14.92 -13.96 20.43
N SER A 364 15.82 -13.03 20.12
CA SER A 364 17.23 -13.08 20.56
C SER A 364 17.77 -11.65 20.70
N GLY A 365 18.62 -11.43 21.72
CA GLY A 365 19.27 -10.13 21.95
C GLY A 365 18.30 -8.96 22.15
N ASN A 366 17.16 -9.19 22.81
CA ASN A 366 16.05 -8.22 22.92
C ASN A 366 15.56 -7.70 21.55
N SER A 367 15.69 -8.51 20.51
CA SER A 367 15.35 -8.20 19.13
C SER A 367 14.90 -9.48 18.42
N MET A 368 14.81 -9.42 17.09
CA MET A 368 14.52 -10.55 16.23
C MET A 368 15.82 -11.08 15.61
N GLY A 369 16.19 -12.30 15.99
CA GLY A 369 17.26 -13.08 15.37
C GLY A 369 16.74 -14.03 14.30
N PHE A 370 17.66 -14.63 13.56
CA PHE A 370 17.34 -15.47 12.41
C PHE A 370 18.11 -16.79 12.45
N LYS A 371 17.42 -17.89 12.14
CA LYS A 371 18.03 -19.19 11.86
C LYS A 371 17.91 -19.48 10.38
N ILE A 372 19.04 -19.53 9.70
CA ILE A 372 19.13 -19.74 8.26
C ILE A 372 19.72 -21.13 8.04
N LYS A 373 18.90 -22.02 7.49
CA LYS A 373 19.36 -23.33 7.05
C LYS A 373 19.79 -23.23 5.59
N THR A 374 21.03 -23.56 5.31
CA THR A 374 21.58 -23.63 3.96
C THR A 374 21.83 -25.08 3.55
N ASP A 375 22.30 -25.28 2.32
CA ASP A 375 22.80 -26.56 1.81
C ASP A 375 24.08 -27.05 2.51
N LYS A 376 24.87 -26.15 3.11
CA LYS A 376 26.15 -26.48 3.77
C LYS A 376 26.11 -26.41 5.29
N SER A 377 25.32 -25.52 5.87
CA SER A 377 25.36 -25.24 7.31
C SER A 377 24.04 -24.70 7.85
N GLU A 378 23.96 -24.55 9.17
CA GLU A 378 22.87 -23.84 9.84
C GLU A 378 23.46 -22.64 10.58
N LEU A 379 23.07 -21.44 10.15
CA LEU A 379 23.54 -20.18 10.71
C LEU A 379 22.51 -19.66 11.69
N ILE A 380 22.89 -19.49 12.95
CA ILE A 380 22.06 -18.86 13.97
C ILE A 380 22.58 -17.45 14.20
N LEU A 381 21.82 -16.46 13.74
CA LEU A 381 22.14 -15.04 13.78
C LEU A 381 21.44 -14.39 14.97
N SER A 382 22.18 -14.16 16.05
CA SER A 382 21.71 -13.40 17.20
C SER A 382 22.14 -11.94 17.07
N PRO A 383 21.20 -11.00 16.91
CA PRO A 383 21.54 -9.60 16.72
C PRO A 383 22.23 -9.06 17.98
N LEU A 384 23.35 -8.37 17.79
CA LEU A 384 24.00 -7.59 18.86
C LEU A 384 23.15 -6.37 19.23
N GLU A 385 22.37 -5.88 18.27
CA GLU A 385 21.49 -4.73 18.43
C GLU A 385 20.32 -4.77 17.43
N THR A 386 19.19 -4.14 17.77
CA THR A 386 18.03 -4.07 16.87
C THR A 386 18.34 -3.35 15.57
N THR A 387 18.11 -3.97 14.42
CA THR A 387 18.43 -3.35 13.13
C THR A 387 17.57 -2.11 12.87
N PRO A 388 18.04 -1.10 12.11
CA PRO A 388 17.30 0.14 11.93
C PRO A 388 15.89 -0.07 11.37
N ASN A 389 15.72 -1.01 10.44
CA ASN A 389 14.42 -1.36 9.84
C ASN A 389 13.49 -2.12 10.80
N LEU A 390 14.00 -2.68 11.89
CA LEU A 390 13.18 -3.19 13.01
C LEU A 390 12.95 -2.13 14.09
N LEU A 391 13.76 -1.07 14.14
CA LEU A 391 13.69 0.03 15.11
C LEU A 391 12.63 1.07 14.77
N ILE A 392 11.84 0.91 13.70
CA ILE A 392 10.78 1.84 13.32
C ILE A 392 9.47 1.63 14.09
N ALA A 393 9.34 0.49 14.77
CA ALA A 393 8.11 0.09 15.46
C ALA A 393 8.38 -0.91 16.59
N GLY A 394 7.33 -1.21 17.37
CA GLY A 394 7.38 -2.25 18.39
C GLY A 394 8.18 -1.89 19.64
N GLN A 395 8.68 -2.92 20.34
CA GLN A 395 9.36 -2.77 21.63
C GLN A 395 10.69 -2.02 21.51
N GLY A 396 11.52 -2.36 20.52
CA GLY A 396 12.81 -1.69 20.31
C GLY A 396 12.66 -0.20 20.06
N PHE A 397 11.66 0.21 19.27
CA PHE A 397 11.36 1.63 19.06
C PHE A 397 10.90 2.32 20.35
N ARG A 398 10.03 1.68 21.15
CA ARG A 398 9.57 2.22 22.44
C ARG A 398 10.71 2.37 23.44
N GLU A 399 11.64 1.41 23.47
CA GLU A 399 12.83 1.47 24.30
C GLU A 399 13.77 2.57 23.83
N PHE A 400 13.98 2.71 22.52
CA PHE A 400 14.72 3.81 21.93
C PHE A 400 14.11 5.18 22.29
N LEU A 401 12.80 5.35 22.19
CA LEU A 401 12.14 6.61 22.59
C LEU A 401 12.30 6.94 24.08
N LYS A 402 12.51 5.94 24.94
CA LYS A 402 12.79 6.14 26.37
C LYS A 402 14.23 6.62 26.62
N THR A 403 15.17 6.32 25.74
CA THR A 403 16.56 6.82 25.87
C THR A 403 16.68 8.29 25.46
N ILE A 404 15.74 8.80 24.66
CA ILE A 404 15.69 10.21 24.28
C ILE A 404 15.23 11.06 25.49
N PRO A 405 15.98 12.13 25.87
CA PRO A 405 15.59 13.06 26.93
C PRO A 405 14.16 13.59 26.80
N ASN A 406 13.52 13.87 27.95
CA ASN A 406 12.17 14.47 27.98
C ASN A 406 12.17 15.99 27.84
N ASP A 407 13.34 16.63 27.85
CA ASP A 407 13.53 18.06 27.61
C ASP A 407 14.25 18.27 26.27
N HIS A 408 13.63 19.00 25.34
CA HIS A 408 14.21 19.26 24.02
C HIS A 408 15.48 20.11 24.09
N LYS A 409 15.65 20.91 25.15
CA LYS A 409 16.86 21.73 25.33
C LYS A 409 18.09 20.88 25.65
N GLU A 410 17.91 19.78 26.36
CA GLU A 410 18.98 18.80 26.61
C GLU A 410 19.38 18.10 25.31
N ILE A 411 18.41 17.78 24.45
CA ILE A 411 18.66 17.20 23.13
C ILE A 411 19.50 18.16 22.28
N ILE A 412 19.10 19.43 22.19
CA ILE A 412 19.81 20.47 21.43
C ILE A 412 21.25 20.64 21.92
N LYS A 413 21.45 20.67 23.24
CA LYS A 413 22.78 20.91 23.83
C LYS A 413 23.79 19.80 23.50
N ASN A 414 23.33 18.56 23.38
CA ASN A 414 24.19 17.38 23.34
C ASN A 414 24.34 16.76 21.94
N ASN A 415 23.73 17.35 20.89
CA ASN A 415 23.68 16.75 19.56
C ASN A 415 23.90 17.80 18.47
N ASP A 416 24.46 17.39 17.33
CA ASP A 416 24.48 18.21 16.12
C ASP A 416 23.06 18.51 15.61
N TYR A 417 22.89 19.61 14.87
CA TYR A 417 21.61 20.13 14.42
C TYR A 417 20.65 19.08 13.82
N LYS A 418 21.09 18.32 12.81
CA LYS A 418 20.24 17.29 12.17
C LYS A 418 19.85 16.17 13.14
N LYS A 419 20.78 15.74 14.00
CA LYS A 419 20.50 14.72 15.02
C LYS A 419 19.51 15.24 16.06
N ALA A 420 19.68 16.47 16.51
CA ALA A 420 18.75 17.09 17.46
C ALA A 420 17.33 17.19 16.89
N ILE A 421 17.17 17.65 15.65
CA ILE A 421 15.87 17.72 14.97
C ILE A 421 15.20 16.36 14.91
N MET A 422 15.92 15.34 14.46
CA MET A 422 15.40 13.98 14.37
C MET A 422 14.90 13.47 15.73
N LEU A 423 15.72 13.62 16.79
CA LEU A 423 15.37 13.18 18.15
C LEU A 423 14.18 13.97 18.72
N ILE A 424 14.10 15.28 18.46
CA ILE A 424 12.97 16.11 18.87
C ILE A 424 11.69 15.68 18.13
N ALA A 425 11.77 15.43 16.82
CA ALA A 425 10.64 14.96 16.02
C ALA A 425 10.09 13.64 16.55
N LEU A 426 10.98 12.68 16.85
CA LEU A 426 10.63 11.39 17.43
C LEU A 426 9.96 11.50 18.80
N LYS A 427 10.42 12.43 19.64
CA LYS A 427 9.98 12.55 21.03
C LYS A 427 8.72 13.41 21.23
N PHE A 428 8.61 14.49 20.45
CA PHE A 428 7.59 15.52 20.65
C PHE A 428 6.67 15.72 19.45
N GLY A 429 7.03 15.17 18.29
CA GLY A 429 6.24 15.26 17.06
C GLY A 429 5.11 14.24 16.98
N GLU A 430 4.16 14.54 16.11
CA GLU A 430 3.02 13.70 15.77
C GLU A 430 3.31 13.00 14.45
N GLY A 431 3.30 11.67 14.44
CA GLY A 431 3.63 10.90 13.24
C GLY A 431 4.21 9.53 13.56
N GLY A 432 4.90 8.94 12.59
CA GLY A 432 5.43 7.59 12.67
C GLY A 432 6.08 7.15 11.38
N PHE A 433 6.22 5.84 11.20
CA PHE A 433 6.65 5.27 9.93
C PHE A 433 5.50 5.28 8.92
N ASP A 434 5.74 5.86 7.75
CA ASP A 434 4.86 5.81 6.58
C ASP A 434 5.32 4.64 5.69
N ASP A 435 4.49 3.61 5.57
CA ASP A 435 4.79 2.38 4.83
C ASP A 435 4.75 2.56 3.32
N GLN A 436 4.03 3.57 2.82
CA GLN A 436 3.98 3.91 1.39
C GLN A 436 5.23 4.66 0.96
N LEU A 437 5.71 5.59 1.80
CA LEU A 437 6.93 6.37 1.53
C LEU A 437 8.20 5.62 1.96
N GLY A 438 8.10 4.61 2.82
CA GLY A 438 9.23 3.89 3.40
C GLY A 438 10.10 4.76 4.30
N LYS A 439 9.53 5.83 4.89
CA LYS A 439 10.23 6.85 5.68
C LYS A 439 9.53 7.10 7.01
N MET A 440 10.29 7.59 7.96
CA MET A 440 9.74 8.18 9.18
C MET A 440 9.25 9.59 8.84
N GLN A 441 8.00 9.91 9.14
CA GLN A 441 7.40 11.22 8.92
C GLN A 441 6.76 11.73 10.21
N TYR A 442 7.20 12.90 10.67
CA TYR A 442 6.70 13.54 11.89
C TYR A 442 6.33 15.00 11.62
N ARG A 443 5.34 15.49 12.36
CA ARG A 443 4.89 16.87 12.35
C ARG A 443 5.05 17.49 13.73
N LEU A 444 5.71 18.64 13.81
CA LEU A 444 5.74 19.49 15.00
C LEU A 444 4.81 20.68 14.75
N SER A 445 3.66 20.71 15.42
CA SER A 445 2.65 21.76 15.24
C SER A 445 2.87 22.93 16.21
N ALA A 446 2.85 24.16 15.69
CA ALA A 446 2.98 25.38 16.47
C ALA A 446 1.84 25.54 17.49
N GLN A 447 0.70 24.89 17.26
CA GLN A 447 -0.44 24.88 18.16
C GLN A 447 -0.06 24.46 19.58
N ASN A 448 0.77 23.41 19.71
CA ASN A 448 1.15 22.82 21.00
C ASN A 448 2.66 22.79 21.23
N ARG A 449 3.48 23.08 20.21
CA ARG A 449 4.93 22.90 20.20
C ARG A 449 5.69 24.15 19.72
N TYR A 450 5.07 25.33 19.75
CA TYR A 450 5.69 26.60 19.36
C TYR A 450 7.11 26.79 19.90
N TRP A 451 7.30 26.62 21.22
CA TRP A 451 8.60 26.83 21.86
C TRP A 451 9.68 25.85 21.39
N ILE A 452 9.29 24.62 21.05
CA ILE A 452 10.20 23.62 20.48
C ILE A 452 10.58 24.03 19.07
N MET A 453 9.61 24.41 18.23
CA MET A 453 9.87 24.88 16.86
C MET A 453 10.80 26.10 16.84
N LEU A 454 10.58 27.06 17.75
CA LEU A 454 11.41 28.23 17.91
C LEU A 454 12.84 27.87 18.32
N ASP A 455 13.01 26.96 19.27
CA ASP A 455 14.34 26.54 19.71
C ASP A 455 15.08 25.75 18.62
N ILE A 456 14.38 24.95 17.80
CA ILE A 456 14.98 24.33 16.61
C ILE A 456 15.47 25.42 15.64
N PHE A 457 14.62 26.39 15.29
CA PHE A 457 15.00 27.50 14.41
C PHE A 457 16.24 28.21 14.93
N ARG A 458 16.26 28.57 16.22
CA ARG A 458 17.40 29.26 16.85
C ARG A 458 18.68 28.44 16.95
N PHE A 459 18.56 27.12 17.03
CA PHE A 459 19.70 26.23 17.12
C PHE A 459 20.40 26.02 15.77
N ASN A 460 19.74 26.40 14.67
CA ASN A 460 20.33 26.27 13.35
C ASN A 460 21.63 27.10 13.22
N PRO A 461 22.73 26.53 12.69
CA PRO A 461 24.01 27.22 12.54
C PRO A 461 23.96 28.54 11.74
N ILE A 462 22.98 28.69 10.85
CA ILE A 462 22.76 29.89 10.01
C ILE A 462 22.13 31.03 10.83
N VAL A 463 21.45 30.71 11.93
CA VAL A 463 20.71 31.67 12.75
C VAL A 463 21.62 32.26 13.81
N LYS A 464 22.06 33.51 13.59
CA LYS A 464 22.93 34.23 14.53
C LYS A 464 22.10 35.06 15.48
N ARG A 465 22.29 34.85 16.78
CA ARG A 465 21.56 35.56 17.84
C ARG A 465 22.31 36.85 18.19
N THR A 466 21.60 37.99 18.16
CA THR A 466 22.13 39.30 18.59
C THR A 466 21.64 39.67 19.98
N THR A 467 20.37 39.36 20.28
CA THR A 467 19.74 39.53 21.58
C THR A 467 18.91 38.30 21.92
N ASP A 468 18.31 38.27 23.12
CA ASP A 468 17.47 37.13 23.48
C ASP A 468 16.29 36.89 22.54
N TYR A 469 15.81 37.96 21.89
CA TYR A 469 14.59 37.97 21.09
C TYR A 469 14.83 38.38 19.64
N SER A 470 16.08 38.51 19.19
CA SER A 470 16.36 38.92 17.80
C SER A 470 17.74 38.47 17.32
N GLY A 471 17.89 38.45 16.00
CA GLY A 471 19.15 38.08 15.37
C GLY A 471 19.14 38.29 13.87
N THR A 472 20.13 37.68 13.21
CA THR A 472 20.32 37.73 11.77
C THR A 472 20.35 36.32 11.19
N LEU A 473 20.05 36.22 9.90
CA LEU A 473 20.15 34.98 9.11
C LEU A 473 21.33 35.15 8.16
N ASP A 474 22.23 34.16 8.10
CA ASP A 474 23.38 34.19 7.20
C ASP A 474 23.03 33.55 5.84
N THR A 475 22.08 34.13 5.10
CA THR A 475 21.62 33.60 3.80
C THR A 475 21.38 34.68 2.74
N SER A 476 21.67 34.29 1.49
CA SER A 476 21.12 34.93 0.28
C SER A 476 20.24 33.88 -0.41
N PHE A 477 19.04 34.26 -0.88
CA PHE A 477 18.06 33.29 -1.36
C PHE A 477 17.81 33.38 -2.88
N SER A 478 18.00 32.29 -3.63
CA SER A 478 17.29 32.04 -4.90
C SER A 478 17.28 30.55 -5.28
N GLU A 479 16.12 29.99 -5.56
CA GLU A 479 16.01 28.77 -6.38
C GLU A 479 15.28 28.97 -7.73
N ASN A 480 14.45 30.03 -7.93
CA ASN A 480 13.83 30.39 -9.23
C ASN A 480 13.18 31.82 -9.27
N ASP A 481 13.93 32.90 -9.52
CA ASP A 481 13.42 34.24 -9.96
C ASP A 481 12.50 35.10 -9.04
N LEU A 482 12.70 35.08 -7.71
CA LEU A 482 12.31 36.20 -6.83
C LEU A 482 13.41 36.38 -5.78
N CYS A 483 14.36 37.29 -6.00
CA CYS A 483 15.52 37.43 -5.10
C CYS A 483 15.09 38.13 -3.81
N TYR A 484 15.59 37.63 -2.68
CA TYR A 484 15.44 38.31 -1.39
C TYR A 484 16.77 38.34 -0.66
N ASN A 485 17.15 39.51 -0.14
CA ASN A 485 18.19 39.66 0.87
C ASN A 485 17.52 39.69 2.25
N ILE A 486 17.43 38.54 2.90
CA ILE A 486 16.77 38.40 4.20
C ILE A 486 17.80 38.55 5.31
N THR A 487 17.57 39.48 6.25
CA THR A 487 18.63 39.96 7.14
C THR A 487 18.36 39.77 8.62
N LYS A 488 17.09 39.67 9.07
CA LYS A 488 16.77 39.69 10.51
C LYS A 488 15.61 38.79 10.89
N TRP A 489 15.64 38.32 12.14
CA TRP A 489 14.51 37.70 12.80
C TRP A 489 14.27 38.36 14.15
N ARG A 490 13.01 38.37 14.59
CA ARG A 490 12.65 38.75 15.96
C ARG A 490 11.52 37.90 16.51
N GLN A 491 11.50 37.75 17.82
CA GLN A 491 10.54 36.93 18.54
C GLN A 491 9.85 37.76 19.65
N PRO A 492 8.88 38.62 19.32
CA PRO A 492 7.93 39.08 20.31
C PRO A 492 7.17 37.88 20.91
N LYS A 493 6.62 38.04 22.11
CA LYS A 493 6.07 36.93 22.92
C LYS A 493 5.11 36.04 22.11
N GLY A 494 5.52 34.79 21.86
CA GLY A 494 4.69 33.79 21.19
C GLY A 494 4.63 33.91 19.67
N GLU A 495 5.44 34.74 19.01
CA GLU A 495 5.40 34.94 17.57
C GLU A 495 6.81 35.01 16.99
N LEU A 496 7.07 34.39 15.83
CA LEU A 496 8.33 34.54 15.10
C LEU A 496 8.09 35.39 13.85
N TYR A 497 8.85 36.49 13.73
CA TYR A 497 8.87 37.33 12.54
C TYR A 497 10.20 37.22 11.84
N VAL A 498 10.15 37.22 10.52
CA VAL A 498 11.31 37.31 9.65
C VAL A 498 11.17 38.54 8.77
N THR A 499 12.27 39.30 8.67
CA THR A 499 12.35 40.50 7.85
C THR A 499 13.30 40.28 6.69
N GLY A 500 12.83 40.54 5.48
CA GLY A 500 13.64 40.43 4.27
C GLY A 500 13.36 41.52 3.25
N VAL A 501 14.36 41.81 2.43
CA VAL A 501 14.28 42.79 1.34
C VAL A 501 14.08 42.02 0.04
N GLU A 502 12.99 42.27 -0.69
CA GLU A 502 12.78 41.71 -2.03
C GLU A 502 13.68 42.45 -3.02
N SER A 503 14.78 41.83 -3.43
CA SER A 503 15.59 42.35 -4.54
C SER A 503 15.06 41.77 -5.85
N SER A 504 14.75 42.61 -6.84
CA SER A 504 14.61 42.08 -8.19
C SER A 504 15.97 41.51 -8.62
N CYS A 505 16.05 40.24 -9.00
CA CYS A 505 17.32 39.60 -9.38
C CYS A 505 18.03 40.28 -10.58
N TYR A 506 17.33 41.17 -11.31
CA TYR A 506 17.77 41.74 -12.59
C TYR A 506 17.40 43.22 -12.84
N SER A 507 16.98 44.01 -11.85
CA SER A 507 16.69 45.44 -12.10
C SER A 507 17.85 46.36 -11.70
N ASP A 508 18.30 47.17 -12.67
CA ASP A 508 19.18 48.33 -12.48
C ASP A 508 18.41 49.52 -11.88
N SER A 509 17.38 49.28 -11.07
CA SER A 509 16.61 50.37 -10.45
C SER A 509 17.34 50.86 -9.19
N ASP A 510 17.58 52.17 -9.13
CA ASP A 510 18.23 52.87 -7.99
C ASP A 510 17.33 52.93 -6.73
N GLU A 511 16.12 52.35 -6.76
CA GLU A 511 15.24 52.28 -5.60
C GLU A 511 15.62 51.08 -4.72
N SER A 512 16.15 51.36 -3.53
CA SER A 512 16.40 50.34 -2.52
C SER A 512 15.05 49.77 -2.05
N PRO A 513 14.77 48.47 -2.28
CA PRO A 513 13.48 47.89 -1.90
C PRO A 513 13.29 47.98 -0.37
N GLU A 514 12.08 48.30 0.07
CA GLU A 514 11.78 48.32 1.51
C GLU A 514 11.71 46.89 2.07
N PRO A 515 12.22 46.67 3.29
CA PRO A 515 12.13 45.37 3.94
C PRO A 515 10.68 45.00 4.24
N THR A 516 10.26 43.82 3.80
CA THR A 516 8.99 43.19 4.18
C THR A 516 9.19 42.33 5.41
N GLU A 517 8.34 42.51 6.42
CA GLU A 517 8.33 41.69 7.63
C GLU A 517 7.06 40.84 7.67
N SER A 518 7.23 39.54 7.85
CA SER A 518 6.12 38.58 7.94
C SER A 518 6.20 37.78 9.23
N MET A 519 5.05 37.54 9.86
CA MET A 519 4.92 36.55 10.93
C MET A 519 4.90 35.16 10.29
N CYS A 520 5.87 34.32 10.62
CA CYS A 520 5.98 32.98 10.04
C CYS A 520 5.18 31.96 10.83
N PHE A 521 5.36 31.92 12.15
CA PHE A 521 4.52 31.08 13.01
C PHE A 521 4.37 31.67 14.40
N SER A 522 3.29 31.28 15.08
CA SER A 522 2.92 31.79 16.40
C SER A 522 2.32 30.70 17.28
N GLU A 523 2.32 30.92 18.59
CA GLU A 523 1.74 30.03 19.58
C GLU A 523 0.24 29.87 19.33
N GLY A 524 -0.21 28.62 19.17
CA GLY A 524 -1.62 28.33 18.85
C GLY A 524 -1.94 28.33 17.35
N SER A 525 -1.00 28.65 16.45
CA SER A 525 -1.25 28.64 15.01
C SER A 525 -1.22 27.24 14.39
N SER A 526 -1.77 27.10 13.17
CA SER A 526 -1.77 25.85 12.42
C SER A 526 -0.45 25.56 11.68
N GLY A 527 0.56 26.43 11.80
CA GLY A 527 1.86 26.21 11.17
C GLY A 527 2.55 24.99 11.76
N PHE A 528 3.25 24.21 10.94
CA PHE A 528 3.95 23.01 11.40
C PHE A 528 5.25 22.78 10.64
N PHE A 529 6.22 22.15 11.32
CA PHE A 529 7.41 21.59 10.69
C PHE A 529 7.16 20.12 10.36
N GLN A 530 7.33 19.74 9.10
CA GLN A 530 7.34 18.33 8.69
C GLN A 530 8.78 17.86 8.55
N ILE A 531 9.10 16.76 9.24
CA ILE A 531 10.44 16.22 9.38
C ILE A 531 10.42 14.77 8.90
N GLU A 532 11.27 14.46 7.94
CA GLU A 532 11.35 13.15 7.28
C GLU A 532 12.77 12.60 7.29
N PHE A 533 12.92 11.31 7.54
CA PHE A 533 14.22 10.62 7.52
C PHE A 533 14.04 9.12 7.27
N LEU A 534 15.11 8.44 6.86
CA LEU A 534 15.06 6.99 6.65
C LEU A 534 15.20 6.26 8.00
N PRO A 535 14.69 5.02 8.11
CA PRO A 535 14.91 4.18 9.28
C PRO A 535 16.39 4.05 9.69
N SER A 536 17.29 3.95 8.71
CA SER A 536 18.75 3.88 8.91
C SER A 536 19.31 5.09 9.66
N ASP A 537 18.70 6.27 9.51
CA ASP A 537 19.14 7.51 10.16
C ASP A 537 18.95 7.50 11.68
N LEU A 538 18.06 6.65 12.22
CA LEU A 538 17.81 6.55 13.66
C LEU A 538 19.09 6.35 14.47
N ARG A 539 20.04 5.59 13.91
CA ARG A 539 21.32 5.23 14.54
C ARG A 539 22.52 5.98 13.98
N SER A 540 22.33 6.78 12.94
CA SER A 540 23.42 7.60 12.39
C SER A 540 23.82 8.69 13.38
N ASP A 541 25.13 8.91 13.53
CA ASP A 541 25.68 10.07 14.23
C ASP A 541 25.39 11.36 13.42
N LYS A 542 25.28 11.23 12.10
CA LYS A 542 24.98 12.32 11.15
C LYS A 542 23.79 11.93 10.27
N PRO A 543 22.56 11.95 10.82
CA PRO A 543 21.38 11.53 10.08
C PRO A 543 21.09 12.48 8.91
N ASN A 544 20.59 11.94 7.81
CA ASN A 544 20.03 12.75 6.74
C ASN A 544 18.56 13.04 7.02
N VAL A 545 18.26 14.31 7.34
CA VAL A 545 16.92 14.76 7.68
C VAL A 545 16.44 15.71 6.61
N ASN A 546 15.29 15.41 6.02
CA ASN A 546 14.56 16.29 5.13
C ASN A 546 13.56 17.11 5.95
N PHE A 547 13.50 18.41 5.69
CA PHE A 547 12.66 19.35 6.40
C PHE A 547 11.73 20.05 5.41
N LEU A 548 10.44 20.06 5.70
CA LEU A 548 9.41 20.68 4.88
C LEU A 548 8.64 21.70 5.73
N TYR A 549 8.55 22.93 5.22
CA TYR A 549 7.78 24.01 5.82
C TYR A 549 7.06 24.76 4.70
N ASN A 550 5.73 24.61 4.66
CA ASN A 550 4.91 25.19 3.61
C ASN A 550 4.39 26.56 4.05
N ASP A 551 5.01 27.62 3.53
CA ASP A 551 4.65 29.01 3.78
C ASP A 551 4.89 29.83 2.51
N THR A 552 4.51 31.11 2.51
CA THR A 552 4.65 32.01 1.35
C THR A 552 5.41 33.28 1.69
N GLY A 553 5.93 33.95 0.67
CA GLY A 553 6.73 35.18 0.83
C GLY A 553 8.00 34.95 1.65
N VAL A 554 8.37 35.93 2.47
CA VAL A 554 9.62 35.95 3.25
C VAL A 554 9.78 34.72 4.17
N CYS A 555 8.68 34.13 4.64
CA CYS A 555 8.72 32.99 5.55
C CYS A 555 9.14 31.66 4.91
N GLN A 556 9.18 31.59 3.57
CA GLN A 556 9.77 30.45 2.85
C GLN A 556 11.24 30.22 3.20
N VAL A 557 11.96 31.26 3.66
CA VAL A 557 13.35 31.13 4.10
C VAL A 557 13.52 30.07 5.20
N ILE A 558 12.49 29.85 6.03
CA ILE A 558 12.51 28.81 7.06
C ILE A 558 12.64 27.43 6.43
N HIS A 559 12.01 27.16 5.28
CA HIS A 559 12.18 25.86 4.63
C HIS A 559 13.66 25.61 4.28
N HIS A 560 14.34 26.62 3.75
CA HIS A 560 15.67 26.46 3.20
C HIS A 560 16.80 26.54 4.23
N ILE A 561 16.68 27.37 5.27
CA ILE A 561 17.69 27.38 6.34
C ILE A 561 17.71 26.05 7.08
N MET A 562 16.57 25.35 7.13
CA MET A 562 16.39 24.17 7.98
C MET A 562 16.75 22.84 7.27
N GLN A 563 17.02 22.86 5.95
CA GLN A 563 17.60 21.74 5.20
C GLN A 563 19.08 21.52 5.56
#